data_AF-A0A151TJM7-F1
#
_entry.id   AF-A0A151TJM7-F1
#
_cell.length_a   1.000
_cell.length_b   1.000
_cell.length_c   1.000
_cell.angle_alpha   90.00
_cell.angle_beta   90.00
_cell.angle_gamma   90.00
#
_symmetry.space_group_name_H-M   'P 1'
#
loop_
_entity.id
_entity.type
_entity.pdbx_description
1 polymer ?
#
loop_
_entity_poly.entity_id
_entity_poly.type
_entity_poly.pdbx_seq_one_letter_code
_entity_poly.pdbx_strand_id
1 'polypeptide(L)'
;MAPSASSKRHPLYHGIRCRGTKWVSRIWLGTFPTPEMAAAAAYDVASLALKGDGAVLNLPHSVDKYQIPATNSPADIRSAASAAAAMIKAETEANRNHINSSVSEASQCSASTCSWLQSDFVDEEAIFSMPSLLVGMAGGMLLSPPRISFTSQENQRGETLWSYF
;
A
#
# COMPACT_ATOMS: atom_id res chain seq x y z
N MET A 1 16.85 33.55 13.14
CA MET A 1 17.07 32.09 13.38
C MET A 1 16.21 31.66 14.55
N ALA A 2 15.14 30.88 14.32
CA ALA A 2 14.34 30.30 15.40
C ALA A 2 14.93 28.93 15.80
N PRO A 3 14.97 28.57 17.10
CA PRO A 3 15.52 27.29 17.53
C PRO A 3 14.63 26.14 17.05
N SER A 4 15.23 25.18 16.36
CA SER A 4 14.60 23.90 16.00
C SER A 4 14.25 23.16 17.28
N ALA A 5 12.96 23.12 17.62
CA ALA A 5 12.46 22.41 18.79
C ALA A 5 12.73 20.91 18.62
N SER A 6 13.71 20.39 19.35
CA SER A 6 13.99 18.96 19.40
C SER A 6 12.75 18.21 19.92
N SER A 7 12.10 17.45 19.04
CA SER A 7 11.04 16.52 19.41
C SER A 7 11.60 15.53 20.43
N LYS A 8 11.28 15.73 21.71
CA LYS A 8 11.69 14.82 22.79
C LYS A 8 10.90 13.52 22.65
N ARG A 9 11.54 12.49 22.09
CA ARG A 9 11.05 11.10 22.10
C ARG A 9 11.20 10.52 23.50
N HIS A 10 10.28 9.67 23.93
CA HIS A 10 10.37 9.04 25.25
C HIS A 10 11.45 7.94 25.26
N PRO A 11 12.34 7.87 26.28
CA PRO A 11 13.48 6.93 26.28
C PRO A 11 13.06 5.46 26.41
N LEU A 12 11.93 5.18 27.08
CA LEU A 12 11.45 3.81 27.30
C LEU A 12 10.25 3.41 26.42
N TYR A 13 9.53 4.38 25.84
CA TYR A 13 8.24 4.13 25.19
C TYR A 13 8.30 4.57 23.73
N HIS A 14 8.07 3.63 22.82
CA HIS A 14 8.14 3.87 21.39
C HIS A 14 6.86 4.55 20.89
N GLY A 15 6.98 5.39 19.87
CA GLY A 15 5.84 6.11 19.28
C GLY A 15 5.28 7.26 20.13
N ILE A 16 5.86 7.53 21.31
CA ILE A 16 5.49 8.67 22.16
C ILE A 16 6.38 9.88 21.82
N ARG A 17 5.72 11.02 21.53
CA ARG A 17 6.36 12.32 21.31
C ARG A 17 5.77 13.38 22.22
N CYS A 18 6.59 14.36 22.62
CA CYS A 18 6.11 15.53 23.36
C CYS A 18 5.78 16.69 22.41
N ARG A 19 4.59 17.29 22.56
CA ARG A 19 4.19 18.56 21.94
C ARG A 19 3.85 19.55 23.06
N GLY A 20 4.80 20.44 23.38
CA GLY A 20 4.67 21.40 24.48
C GLY A 20 4.64 20.69 25.84
N THR A 21 3.48 20.72 26.52
CA THR A 21 3.24 20.04 27.80
C THR A 21 2.48 18.73 27.67
N LYS A 22 2.04 18.38 26.45
CA LYS A 22 1.24 17.18 26.18
C LYS A 22 2.06 16.09 25.51
N TRP A 23 1.88 14.86 25.98
CA TRP A 23 2.43 13.67 25.35
C TRP A 23 1.43 13.09 24.36
N VAL A 24 1.92 12.68 23.20
CA VAL A 24 1.11 12.11 22.11
C VAL A 24 1.70 10.76 21.74
N SER A 25 0.89 9.71 21.79
CA SER A 25 1.24 8.40 21.23
C SER A 25 0.74 8.29 19.79
N ARG A 26 1.54 7.67 18.92
CA ARG A 26 1.16 7.32 17.54
C ARG A 26 1.01 5.81 17.44
N ILE A 27 -0.07 5.36 16.83
CA ILE A 27 -0.32 3.94 16.56
C ILE A 27 -0.09 3.72 15.06
N TRP A 28 0.80 2.78 14.71
CA TRP A 28 0.93 2.30 13.33
C TRP A 28 -0.21 1.32 13.05
N LEU A 29 -1.03 1.59 12.03
CA LEU A 29 -2.22 0.78 11.75
C LEU A 29 -1.93 -0.46 10.89
N GLY A 30 -0.84 -0.42 10.11
CA GLY A 30 -0.47 -1.48 9.19
C GLY A 30 0.08 -0.91 7.88
N THR A 31 0.50 -1.79 6.99
CA THR A 31 0.80 -1.46 5.59
C THR A 31 -0.29 -2.06 4.72
N PHE A 32 -0.89 -1.25 3.86
CA PHE A 32 -2.01 -1.67 3.02
C PHE A 32 -1.59 -1.64 1.55
N PRO A 33 -1.88 -2.69 0.77
CA PRO A 33 -1.48 -2.76 -0.64
C PRO A 33 -2.28 -1.80 -1.53
N THR A 34 -3.46 -1.35 -1.09
CA THR A 34 -4.29 -0.40 -1.83
C THR A 34 -4.28 0.97 -1.11
N PRO A 35 -3.92 2.05 -1.82
CA PRO A 35 -3.64 3.34 -1.19
C PRO A 35 -4.90 4.12 -0.81
N GLU A 36 -5.99 4.08 -1.59
CA GLU A 36 -7.16 4.92 -1.27
C GLU A 36 -8.09 4.27 -0.26
N MET A 37 -8.80 3.21 -0.68
CA MET A 37 -10.03 2.83 0.02
C MET A 37 -9.77 1.92 1.22
N ALA A 38 -8.77 1.03 1.14
CA ALA A 38 -8.41 0.18 2.28
C ALA A 38 -7.66 0.96 3.37
N ALA A 39 -6.76 1.88 3.00
CA ALA A 39 -6.07 2.72 3.96
C ALA A 39 -7.02 3.72 4.65
N ALA A 40 -7.97 4.30 3.91
CA ALA A 40 -9.03 5.14 4.48
C ALA A 40 -9.90 4.35 5.47
N ALA A 41 -10.32 3.13 5.11
CA ALA A 41 -11.10 2.27 6.00
C ALA A 41 -10.34 1.92 7.30
N ALA A 42 -9.06 1.59 7.19
CA ALA A 42 -8.22 1.34 8.35
C ALA A 42 -8.14 2.55 9.30
N TYR A 43 -8.03 3.76 8.73
CA TYR A 43 -8.00 5.00 9.51
C TYR A 43 -9.35 5.34 10.15
N ASP A 44 -10.44 5.09 9.44
CA ASP A 44 -11.80 5.33 9.94
C ASP A 44 -12.10 4.45 11.15
N VAL A 45 -11.75 3.16 11.10
CA VAL A 45 -11.86 2.24 12.24
C VAL A 45 -11.04 2.73 13.44
N ALA A 46 -9.80 3.17 13.21
CA ALA A 46 -8.97 3.72 14.27
C ALA A 46 -9.55 4.99 14.88
N SER A 47 -10.17 5.84 14.06
CA SER A 47 -10.82 7.07 14.50
C SER A 47 -12.08 6.78 15.31
N LEU A 48 -12.90 5.81 14.89
CA LEU A 48 -14.07 5.34 15.64
C LEU A 48 -13.65 4.76 17.01
N ALA A 49 -12.61 3.93 17.04
CA ALA A 49 -12.13 3.34 18.29
C ALA A 49 -11.65 4.41 19.29
N LEU A 50 -10.92 5.43 18.82
CA LEU A 50 -10.32 6.43 19.70
C LEU A 50 -11.27 7.57 20.08
N LYS A 51 -12.18 7.94 19.18
CA LYS A 51 -13.00 9.16 19.28
C LYS A 51 -14.49 8.86 19.46
N GLY A 52 -14.90 7.61 19.24
CA GLY A 52 -16.29 7.18 19.31
C GLY A 52 -17.13 7.69 18.14
N ASP A 53 -18.44 7.78 18.39
CA ASP A 53 -19.47 8.11 17.40
C ASP A 53 -19.37 9.54 16.80
N GLY A 54 -18.55 10.41 17.40
CA GLY A 54 -18.26 11.75 16.89
C GLY A 54 -17.08 11.83 15.90
N ALA A 55 -16.57 10.70 15.42
CA ALA A 55 -15.45 10.68 14.50
C ALA A 55 -15.87 11.13 13.08
N VAL A 56 -15.10 12.04 12.49
CA VAL A 56 -15.24 12.39 11.06
C VAL A 56 -14.52 11.32 10.25
N LEU A 57 -15.29 10.53 9.50
CA LEU A 57 -14.81 9.39 8.72
C LEU A 57 -14.67 9.76 7.25
N ASN A 58 -13.69 9.17 6.57
CA ASN A 58 -13.45 9.38 5.16
C ASN A 58 -14.47 8.63 4.29
N LEU A 59 -14.94 7.47 4.77
CA LEU A 59 -15.87 6.59 4.05
C LEU A 59 -17.18 6.45 4.84
N PRO A 60 -18.08 7.46 4.76
CA PRO A 60 -19.37 7.43 5.47
C PRO A 60 -20.29 6.28 5.04
N HIS A 61 -20.08 5.72 3.85
CA HIS A 61 -20.85 4.59 3.32
C HIS A 61 -20.40 3.22 3.86
N SER A 62 -19.26 3.16 4.54
CA SER A 62 -18.67 1.92 5.05
C SER A 62 -18.79 1.79 6.57
N VAL A 63 -19.41 2.77 7.23
CA VAL A 63 -19.51 2.85 8.70
C VAL A 63 -20.22 1.65 9.29
N ASP A 64 -21.33 1.23 8.68
CA ASP A 64 -22.13 0.08 9.12
C ASP A 64 -21.39 -1.27 8.96
N LYS A 65 -20.32 -1.29 8.16
CA LYS A 65 -19.53 -2.50 7.88
C LYS A 65 -18.32 -2.63 8.79
N TYR A 66 -17.96 -1.58 9.53
CA TYR A 66 -16.78 -1.58 10.37
C TYR A 66 -17.00 -2.41 11.64
N GLN A 67 -16.05 -3.31 11.90
CA GLN A 67 -15.99 -4.00 13.19
C GLN A 67 -15.42 -3.03 14.22
N ILE A 68 -16.25 -2.65 15.20
CA ILE A 68 -15.83 -1.81 16.30
C ILE A 68 -14.95 -2.66 17.24
N PRO A 69 -13.68 -2.28 17.49
CA PRO A 69 -12.82 -3.04 18.37
C PRO A 69 -13.39 -3.01 19.80
N ALA A 70 -13.35 -4.17 20.48
CA ALA A 70 -13.90 -4.33 21.82
C ALA A 70 -13.15 -3.51 22.89
N THR A 71 -11.89 -3.15 22.63
CA THR A 71 -11.09 -2.31 23.52
C THR A 71 -10.29 -1.27 22.73
N ASN A 72 -9.85 -0.22 23.43
CA ASN A 72 -8.98 0.81 22.88
C ASN A 72 -7.50 0.40 22.85
N SER A 73 -7.20 -0.90 22.91
CA SER A 73 -5.83 -1.39 22.83
C SER A 73 -5.27 -1.19 21.42
N PRO A 74 -3.99 -0.80 21.25
CA PRO A 74 -3.39 -0.63 19.93
C PRO A 74 -3.41 -1.91 19.09
N ALA A 75 -3.43 -3.09 19.72
CA ALA A 75 -3.47 -4.38 19.02
C ALA A 75 -4.84 -4.63 18.41
N ASP A 76 -5.91 -4.39 19.16
CA ASP A 76 -7.27 -4.60 18.69
C ASP A 76 -7.64 -3.61 17.59
N ILE A 77 -7.20 -2.35 17.74
CA ILE A 77 -7.38 -1.32 16.71
C ILE A 77 -6.69 -1.75 15.39
N ARG A 78 -5.47 -2.29 15.45
CA ARG A 78 -4.79 -2.81 14.24
C ARG A 78 -5.52 -3.98 13.62
N SER A 79 -5.98 -4.93 14.43
CA SER A 79 -6.72 -6.10 13.96
C SER A 79 -8.00 -5.66 13.24
N ALA A 80 -8.81 -4.81 13.88
CA ALA A 80 -10.03 -4.28 13.29
C ALA A 80 -9.76 -3.44 12.02
N ALA A 81 -8.73 -2.60 12.03
CA ALA A 81 -8.33 -1.82 10.87
C ALA A 81 -7.92 -2.71 9.68
N SER A 82 -7.18 -3.79 9.94
CA SER A 82 -6.78 -4.76 8.91
C SER A 82 -7.97 -5.54 8.33
N ALA A 83 -8.94 -5.90 9.18
CA ALA A 83 -10.17 -6.56 8.74
C ALA A 83 -11.01 -5.65 7.84
N ALA A 84 -11.21 -4.38 8.24
CA ALA A 84 -11.94 -3.41 7.43
C ALA A 84 -11.26 -3.13 6.07
N ALA A 85 -9.93 -2.99 6.08
CA ALA A 85 -9.13 -2.84 4.87
C ALA A 85 -9.32 -4.03 3.90
N ALA A 86 -9.31 -5.27 4.42
CA ALA A 86 -9.51 -6.47 3.63
C ALA A 86 -10.93 -6.57 3.05
N MET A 87 -11.95 -6.19 3.81
CA MET A 87 -13.35 -6.20 3.35
C MET A 87 -13.57 -5.23 2.19
N ILE A 88 -13.05 -4.00 2.31
CA ILE A 88 -13.14 -2.98 1.25
C ILE A 88 -12.42 -3.46 -0.01
N LYS A 89 -11.24 -4.08 0.13
CA LYS A 89 -10.52 -4.66 -0.99
C LYS A 89 -11.37 -5.73 -1.72
N ALA A 90 -11.95 -6.67 -0.98
CA ALA A 90 -12.80 -7.70 -1.57
C ALA A 90 -14.02 -7.11 -2.29
N GLU A 91 -14.65 -6.07 -1.74
CA GLU A 91 -15.78 -5.38 -2.38
C GLU A 91 -15.37 -4.69 -3.68
N THR A 92 -14.20 -4.03 -3.70
CA THR A 92 -13.68 -3.42 -4.93
C THR A 92 -13.38 -4.43 -6.02
N GLU A 93 -12.80 -5.58 -5.65
CA GLU A 93 -12.49 -6.66 -6.59
C GLU A 93 -13.77 -7.31 -7.13
N ALA A 94 -14.77 -7.53 -6.27
CA ALA A 94 -16.07 -8.07 -6.67
C ALA A 94 -16.81 -7.13 -7.62
N ASN A 95 -16.83 -5.82 -7.33
CA ASN A 95 -17.50 -4.84 -8.19
C ASN A 95 -16.78 -4.70 -9.55
N ARG A 96 -15.45 -4.76 -9.56
CA ARG A 96 -14.66 -4.77 -10.81
C ARG A 96 -15.01 -5.97 -11.70
N ASN A 97 -15.24 -7.14 -11.11
CA ASN A 97 -15.63 -8.34 -11.85
C ASN A 97 -17.07 -8.26 -12.40
N HIS A 98 -17.99 -7.62 -11.67
CA HIS A 98 -19.38 -7.44 -12.12
C HIS A 98 -19.50 -6.48 -13.32
N ILE A 99 -18.69 -5.42 -13.36
CA ILE A 99 -18.66 -4.49 -14.51
C ILE A 99 -18.08 -5.17 -15.77
N ASN A 100 -17.13 -6.08 -15.60
CA ASN A 100 -16.55 -6.83 -16.73
C ASN A 100 -17.51 -7.89 -17.31
N SER A 101 -18.45 -8.40 -16.51
CA SER A 101 -19.47 -9.34 -17.00
C SER A 101 -20.58 -8.69 -17.85
N SER A 102 -20.81 -7.38 -17.75
CA SER A 102 -21.85 -6.68 -18.53
C SER A 102 -21.39 -6.19 -19.91
N VAL A 103 -20.17 -6.52 -20.36
CA VAL A 103 -19.64 -6.13 -21.68
C VAL A 103 -19.34 -7.33 -22.59
N SER A 104 -19.75 -8.53 -22.19
CA SER A 104 -19.42 -9.77 -22.91
C SER A 104 -20.61 -10.36 -23.69
N GLU A 105 -21.36 -9.54 -24.43
CA GLU A 105 -22.33 -10.01 -25.43
C GLU A 105 -22.23 -9.24 -26.76
N ALA A 106 -21.02 -9.01 -27.27
CA ALA A 106 -20.80 -8.80 -28.69
C ALA A 106 -19.33 -8.98 -29.03
N SER A 107 -18.95 -10.17 -29.52
CA SER A 107 -18.05 -10.37 -30.67
C SER A 107 -17.40 -11.76 -30.60
N GLN A 108 -17.93 -12.67 -31.39
CA GLN A 108 -17.17 -13.80 -31.91
C GLN A 108 -16.32 -13.28 -33.08
N CYS A 109 -15.00 -13.18 -32.90
CA CYS A 109 -14.03 -13.37 -33.98
C CYS A 109 -12.62 -13.59 -33.41
N SER A 110 -11.95 -14.59 -33.98
CA SER A 110 -10.62 -15.07 -33.61
C SER A 110 -9.54 -14.00 -33.80
N ALA A 111 -8.79 -13.70 -32.74
CA ALA A 111 -7.36 -13.39 -32.80
C ALA A 111 -6.81 -13.44 -31.36
N SER A 112 -5.80 -14.27 -31.15
CA SER A 112 -5.01 -14.31 -29.92
C SER A 112 -4.26 -12.99 -29.75
N THR A 113 -4.87 -12.03 -29.06
CA THR A 113 -4.20 -10.82 -28.59
C THR A 113 -4.14 -10.89 -27.07
N CYS A 114 -2.93 -10.83 -26.57
CA CYS A 114 -2.52 -10.99 -25.19
C CYS A 114 -3.23 -10.00 -24.23
N SER A 115 -3.94 -10.57 -23.24
CA SER A 115 -4.54 -9.84 -22.12
C SER A 115 -3.45 -9.44 -21.12
N TRP A 116 -2.77 -8.31 -21.36
CA TRP A 116 -1.70 -7.76 -20.52
C TRP A 116 -2.18 -6.76 -19.44
N LEU A 117 -3.42 -6.85 -18.95
CA LEU A 117 -3.93 -5.86 -17.98
C LEU A 117 -4.65 -6.45 -16.77
N GLN A 118 -4.36 -7.70 -16.40
CA GLN A 118 -4.89 -8.28 -15.15
C GLN A 118 -3.78 -8.96 -14.36
N SER A 119 -3.35 -8.29 -13.29
CA SER A 119 -2.39 -8.73 -12.28
C SER A 119 -0.92 -8.68 -12.69
N ASP A 120 -0.31 -7.49 -12.54
CA ASP A 120 1.15 -7.38 -12.43
C ASP A 120 1.59 -7.79 -11.02
N PHE A 121 1.48 -9.08 -10.71
CA PHE A 121 2.42 -9.70 -9.78
C PHE A 121 3.63 -10.03 -10.63
N VAL A 122 4.59 -9.10 -10.72
CA VAL A 122 5.84 -9.39 -11.40
C VAL A 122 6.55 -10.43 -10.54
N ASP A 123 6.73 -11.63 -11.10
CA ASP A 123 7.44 -12.70 -10.42
C ASP A 123 8.86 -12.18 -10.14
N GLU A 124 9.21 -11.97 -8.87
CA GLU A 124 10.51 -11.39 -8.48
C GLU A 124 11.67 -12.26 -9.02
N GLU A 125 11.45 -13.56 -9.19
CA GLU A 125 12.39 -14.49 -9.82
C GLU A 125 12.63 -14.19 -11.31
N ALA A 126 11.68 -13.59 -12.03
CA ALA A 126 11.88 -13.18 -13.41
C ALA A 126 12.84 -11.98 -13.49
N ILE A 127 12.68 -10.98 -12.60
CA ILE A 127 13.54 -9.78 -12.58
C ILE A 127 14.99 -10.14 -12.26
N PHE A 128 15.22 -10.97 -11.24
CA PHE A 128 16.58 -11.34 -10.82
C PHE A 128 17.22 -12.42 -11.71
N SER A 129 16.42 -13.25 -12.38
CA SER A 129 16.93 -14.32 -13.28
C SER A 129 17.00 -13.89 -14.77
N MET A 130 16.47 -12.72 -15.14
CA MET A 130 16.57 -12.16 -16.50
C MET A 130 17.99 -12.20 -17.09
N PRO A 131 19.09 -11.89 -16.36
CA PRO A 131 20.44 -11.97 -16.93
C PRO A 131 20.83 -13.38 -17.36
N SER A 132 20.53 -14.38 -16.53
CA SER A 132 20.82 -15.79 -16.80
C SER A 132 19.96 -16.32 -17.94
N LEU A 133 18.69 -15.90 -18.01
CA LEU A 133 17.76 -16.25 -19.08
C LEU A 133 18.23 -15.71 -20.44
N LEU A 134 18.62 -14.43 -20.50
CA LEU A 134 19.17 -13.79 -21.72
C LEU A 134 20.46 -14.48 -22.19
N VAL A 135 21.33 -14.88 -21.26
CA VAL A 135 22.56 -15.62 -21.57
C VAL A 135 22.25 -17.01 -22.14
N GLY A 136 21.28 -17.72 -21.56
CA GLY A 136 20.85 -19.04 -22.06
C GLY A 136 20.23 -18.99 -23.45
N MET A 137 19.33 -18.03 -23.69
CA MET A 137 18.71 -17.82 -25.01
C MET A 137 19.74 -17.43 -26.07
N ALA A 138 20.66 -16.50 -25.74
CA ALA A 138 21.75 -16.11 -26.64
C ALA A 138 22.66 -17.29 -26.98
N GLY A 139 22.99 -18.14 -25.99
CA GLY A 139 23.79 -19.35 -26.20
C GLY A 139 23.14 -20.37 -27.15
N GLY A 140 21.83 -20.60 -27.02
CA GLY A 140 21.10 -21.51 -27.92
C GLY A 140 21.00 -20.99 -29.36
N MET A 141 21.08 -19.68 -29.55
CA MET A 141 21.05 -19.03 -30.86
C MET A 141 22.45 -18.72 -31.41
N LEU A 142 23.54 -19.12 -30.72
CA LEU A 142 24.93 -18.78 -31.05
C LEU A 142 25.18 -17.26 -31.15
N LEU A 143 24.43 -16.47 -30.39
CA LEU A 143 24.55 -15.02 -30.29
C LEU A 143 25.34 -14.66 -29.02
N SER A 144 26.09 -13.55 -29.09
CA SER A 144 26.73 -12.98 -27.91
C SER A 144 25.67 -12.33 -26.99
N PRO A 145 25.66 -12.62 -25.67
CA PRO A 145 24.69 -12.02 -24.74
C PRO A 145 24.79 -10.48 -24.73
N PRO A 146 23.65 -9.76 -24.72
CA PRO A 146 23.64 -8.30 -24.69
C PRO A 146 24.23 -7.76 -23.38
N ARG A 147 25.11 -6.75 -23.47
CA ARG A 147 25.71 -6.10 -22.29
C ARG A 147 24.74 -5.06 -21.74
N ILE A 148 24.10 -5.36 -20.61
CA ILE A 148 23.31 -4.38 -19.85
C ILE A 148 24.26 -3.43 -19.13
N SER A 149 24.44 -2.22 -19.65
CA SER A 149 25.09 -1.13 -18.92
C SER A 149 24.01 -0.44 -18.10
N PHE A 150 24.02 -0.61 -16.78
CA PHE A 150 23.28 0.29 -15.90
C PHE A 150 24.01 1.63 -15.96
N THR A 151 23.59 2.51 -16.87
CA THR A 151 23.98 3.91 -16.81
C THR A 151 23.33 4.49 -15.56
N SER A 152 24.03 4.34 -14.43
CA SER A 152 23.84 5.17 -13.25
C SER A 152 24.07 6.61 -13.70
N GLN A 153 23.00 7.32 -14.02
CA GLN A 153 23.01 8.76 -14.16
C GLN A 153 23.07 9.34 -12.73
N GLU A 154 24.19 9.07 -12.05
CA GLU A 154 24.61 9.80 -10.86
C GLU A 154 25.09 11.16 -11.33
N ASN A 155 24.19 12.14 -11.32
CA ASN A 155 24.60 13.52 -11.17
C ASN A 155 23.56 14.30 -10.35
N GLN A 156 23.84 14.32 -9.05
CA GLN A 156 23.67 15.46 -8.15
C GLN A 156 22.28 16.11 -8.05
N ARG A 157 21.47 15.61 -7.10
CA ARG A 157 20.92 16.49 -6.07
C ARG A 157 20.52 15.66 -4.86
N GLY A 158 21.21 15.91 -3.74
CA GLY A 158 20.89 15.35 -2.44
C GLY A 158 19.54 15.85 -1.96
N GLU A 159 18.49 15.19 -2.39
CA GLU A 159 17.15 15.39 -1.88
C GLU A 159 16.78 14.10 -1.15
N THR A 160 17.10 14.08 0.14
CA THR A 160 16.53 13.13 1.10
C THR A 160 15.01 13.23 1.03
N LEU A 161 14.39 12.32 0.27
CA LEU A 161 12.95 12.17 0.04
C LEU A 161 12.15 11.76 1.30
N TRP A 162 12.71 11.98 2.48
CA TRP A 162 12.10 11.71 3.79
C TRP A 162 12.05 12.95 4.68
N SER A 163 12.27 14.14 4.12
CA SER A 163 12.15 15.41 4.85
C SER A 163 10.76 16.03 4.71
N TYR A 164 9.69 15.29 4.98
CA TYR A 164 8.39 15.89 5.33
C TYR A 164 7.65 14.99 6.34
N PHE A 165 7.25 15.63 7.45
CA PHE A 165 6.39 15.19 8.58
C PHE A 165 7.02 14.73 9.90
#